data_AF-A0A3V4IMD9-F1
#
_entry.id   AF-A0A3V4IMD9-F1
#
_cell.length_a   1.000
_cell.length_b   1.000
_cell.length_c   1.000
_cell.angle_alpha   90.00
_cell.angle_beta   90.00
_cell.angle_gamma   90.00
#
_symmetry.space_group_name_H-M   'P 1'
#
loop_
_entity.id
_entity.type
_entity.pdbx_description
1 polymer ?
#
loop_
_entity_poly.entity_id
_entity_poly.type
_entity_poly.pdbx_seq_one_letter_code
_entity_poly.pdbx_strand_id
1 'polypeptide(L)'
;MRSDILYGIGMLLAASGVQAHDGRVYVSGTITDNTCSLSPGSENINVAMGAVSQRQFYRAGDGSAWQPFAIDLQNCGSTASGVTVSFSGAADSRNTDLLALTAGESDASGIGIALYNQNKTLIPLGQESDVATLSPGQASAHLQFYARYLADGGAVTPGDANASATFILAYE
;
A
#
# COMPACT_ATOMS: atom_id res chain seq x y z
N MET A 1 -46.32 -40.05 -88.80
CA MET A 1 -45.85 -38.72 -89.24
C MET A 1 -46.07 -37.71 -88.13
N ARG A 2 -44.99 -37.27 -87.46
CA ARG A 2 -44.59 -35.87 -87.25
C ARG A 2 -43.44 -35.85 -86.24
N SER A 3 -42.43 -35.06 -86.59
CA SER A 3 -41.21 -34.77 -85.82
C SER A 3 -41.55 -34.07 -84.50
N ASP A 4 -40.56 -33.94 -83.60
CA ASP A 4 -40.01 -32.64 -83.16
C ASP A 4 -38.81 -32.81 -82.20
N ILE A 5 -37.61 -32.72 -82.79
CA ILE A 5 -36.42 -31.91 -82.46
C ILE A 5 -36.20 -31.32 -81.02
N LEU A 6 -35.01 -31.64 -80.45
CA LEU A 6 -33.99 -30.81 -79.73
C LEU A 6 -33.88 -30.60 -78.19
N TYR A 7 -32.58 -30.58 -77.79
CA TYR A 7 -31.85 -29.89 -76.69
C TYR A 7 -32.14 -30.23 -75.22
N GLY A 8 -31.14 -30.72 -74.48
CA GLY A 8 -30.20 -29.93 -73.65
C GLY A 8 -30.22 -30.52 -72.22
N ILE A 9 -29.26 -30.41 -71.31
CA ILE A 9 -28.35 -29.33 -70.90
C ILE A 9 -27.25 -30.02 -70.05
N GLY A 10 -25.97 -29.69 -70.29
CA GLY A 10 -24.86 -30.10 -69.44
C GLY A 10 -24.77 -29.21 -68.19
N MET A 11 -24.76 -29.82 -67.01
CA MET A 11 -24.68 -29.12 -65.72
C MET A 11 -23.20 -28.82 -65.39
N LEU A 12 -22.80 -27.55 -65.43
CA LEU A 12 -21.48 -27.09 -64.97
C LEU A 12 -21.44 -27.06 -63.43
N LEU A 13 -20.50 -27.78 -62.83
CA LEU A 13 -20.11 -27.63 -61.43
C LEU A 13 -19.22 -26.39 -61.28
N ALA A 14 -19.76 -25.32 -60.68
CA ALA A 14 -18.97 -24.16 -60.26
C ALA A 14 -18.34 -24.44 -58.88
N ALA A 15 -17.00 -24.53 -58.83
CA ALA A 15 -16.27 -24.61 -57.58
C ALA A 15 -16.15 -23.20 -56.97
N SER A 16 -16.81 -22.97 -55.84
CA SER A 16 -16.63 -21.76 -55.02
C SER A 16 -15.30 -21.84 -54.27
N GLY A 17 -14.34 -20.99 -54.63
CA GLY A 17 -13.10 -20.83 -53.87
C GLY A 17 -13.38 -20.16 -52.53
N VAL A 18 -13.02 -20.82 -51.43
CA VAL A 18 -13.00 -20.20 -50.09
C VAL A 18 -11.78 -19.30 -50.02
N GLN A 19 -11.99 -17.98 -49.90
CA GLN A 19 -10.89 -17.03 -49.68
C GLN A 19 -10.71 -16.85 -48.17
N ALA A 20 -9.63 -17.40 -47.60
CA ALA A 20 -9.19 -17.04 -46.26
C ALA A 20 -8.43 -15.70 -46.34
N HIS A 21 -8.78 -14.77 -45.45
CA HIS A 21 -8.02 -13.53 -45.25
C HIS A 21 -7.23 -13.67 -43.95
N ASP A 22 -5.91 -13.66 -44.07
CA ASP A 22 -5.03 -13.70 -42.91
C ASP A 22 -4.74 -12.28 -42.43
N GLY A 23 -5.01 -12.02 -41.15
CA GLY A 23 -4.62 -10.80 -40.45
C GLY A 23 -3.31 -11.01 -39.69
N ARG A 24 -2.50 -9.96 -39.57
CA ARG A 24 -1.29 -9.96 -38.73
C ARG A 24 -1.51 -9.07 -37.52
N VAL A 25 -1.27 -9.59 -36.33
CA VAL A 25 -1.31 -8.84 -35.08
C VAL A 25 0.11 -8.44 -34.70
N TYR A 26 0.33 -7.15 -34.50
CA TYR A 26 1.58 -6.62 -33.96
C TYR A 26 1.38 -6.30 -32.49
N VAL A 27 2.15 -6.95 -31.63
CA VAL A 27 2.14 -6.73 -30.19
C VAL A 27 3.47 -6.12 -29.79
N SER A 28 3.42 -4.94 -29.17
CA SER A 28 4.57 -4.22 -28.62
C SER A 28 4.26 -3.80 -27.19
N GLY A 29 5.25 -3.85 -26.32
CA GLY A 29 5.13 -3.38 -24.93
C GLY A 29 6.51 -3.08 -24.35
N THR A 30 6.50 -2.37 -23.22
CA THR A 30 7.70 -2.04 -22.43
C THR A 30 7.51 -2.60 -21.02
N ILE A 31 8.56 -3.17 -20.45
CA ILE A 31 8.59 -3.64 -19.05
C ILE A 31 9.37 -2.59 -18.24
N THR A 32 8.76 -2.06 -17.18
CA THR A 32 9.34 -1.03 -16.30
C THR A 32 9.49 -1.56 -14.88
N ASP A 33 10.45 -0.99 -14.15
CA ASP A 33 10.65 -1.27 -12.72
C ASP A 33 10.54 0.06 -11.97
N ASN A 34 9.39 0.28 -11.33
CA ASN A 34 9.10 1.48 -10.54
C ASN A 34 9.15 1.24 -9.03
N THR A 35 9.57 0.04 -8.61
CA THR A 35 9.55 -0.36 -7.19
C THR A 35 10.94 -0.25 -6.56
N CYS A 36 11.01 -0.28 -5.23
CA CYS A 36 12.25 -0.53 -4.51
C CYS A 36 12.11 -1.82 -3.70
N SER A 37 13.23 -2.46 -3.38
CA SER A 37 13.26 -3.54 -2.41
C SER A 37 13.27 -2.98 -0.99
N LEU A 38 12.61 -3.67 -0.05
CA LEU A 38 12.73 -3.35 1.37
C LEU A 38 14.12 -3.76 1.88
N SER A 39 14.74 -2.93 2.72
CA SER A 39 15.96 -3.30 3.43
C SER A 39 15.66 -4.39 4.47
N PRO A 40 16.54 -5.40 4.66
CA PRO A 40 16.33 -6.44 5.68
C PRO A 40 16.13 -5.87 7.10
N GLY A 41 16.76 -4.74 7.42
CA GLY A 41 16.59 -4.06 8.71
C GLY A 41 15.20 -3.44 8.92
N SER A 42 14.42 -3.28 7.85
CA SER A 42 13.07 -2.72 7.88
C SER A 42 11.96 -3.76 7.74
N GLU A 43 12.31 -5.06 7.63
CA GLU A 43 11.32 -6.15 7.67
C GLU A 43 10.58 -6.20 9.01
N ASN A 44 11.31 -5.95 10.10
CA ASN A 44 10.76 -5.95 11.46
C ASN A 44 11.31 -4.74 12.24
N ILE A 45 10.53 -3.66 12.26
CA ILE A 45 10.90 -2.43 12.95
C ILE A 45 10.32 -2.47 14.37
N ASN A 46 11.21 -2.44 15.38
CA ASN A 46 10.81 -2.29 16.77
C ASN A 46 11.02 -0.84 17.21
N VAL A 47 9.93 -0.15 17.54
CA VAL A 47 9.98 1.23 18.03
C VAL A 47 9.96 1.21 19.56
N ALA A 48 11.05 1.63 20.19
CA ALA A 48 11.14 1.70 21.65
C ALA A 48 10.32 2.89 22.18
N MET A 49 9.05 2.64 22.51
CA MET A 49 8.13 3.70 22.93
C MET A 49 8.46 4.31 24.30
N GLY A 50 9.12 3.53 25.16
CA GLY A 50 9.53 3.94 26.50
C GLY A 50 8.36 4.01 27.50
N ALA A 51 8.72 4.22 28.77
CA ALA A 51 7.76 4.42 29.85
C ALA A 51 7.36 5.88 29.98
N VAL A 52 6.08 6.13 30.21
CA VAL A 52 5.53 7.48 30.36
C VAL A 52 4.61 7.58 31.57
N SER A 53 4.57 8.75 32.22
CA SER A 53 3.63 8.96 33.31
C SER A 53 2.24 9.23 32.75
N GLN A 54 1.24 8.47 33.21
CA GLN A 54 -0.17 8.73 32.86
C GLN A 54 -0.58 10.18 33.13
N ARG A 55 0.08 10.84 34.09
CA ARG A 55 -0.25 12.20 34.49
C ARG A 55 -0.13 13.17 33.32
N GLN A 56 0.72 12.95 32.31
CA GLN A 56 0.81 13.91 31.21
C GLN A 56 -0.40 13.90 30.26
N PHE A 57 -1.30 12.93 30.37
CA PHE A 57 -2.46 12.75 29.51
C PHE A 57 -3.72 13.22 30.23
N TYR A 58 -3.96 14.53 30.23
CA TYR A 58 -5.10 15.14 30.90
C TYR A 58 -6.29 15.37 29.95
N ARG A 59 -6.02 15.51 28.65
CA ARG A 59 -7.01 15.83 27.60
C ARG A 59 -6.82 14.94 26.39
N ALA A 60 -7.90 14.72 25.64
CA ALA A 60 -7.82 14.09 24.33
C ALA A 60 -6.79 14.84 23.45
N GLY A 61 -5.93 14.09 22.76
CA GLY A 61 -4.86 14.65 21.93
C GLY A 61 -3.57 15.01 22.67
N ASP A 62 -3.52 14.92 24.00
CA ASP A 62 -2.24 14.98 24.72
C ASP A 62 -1.35 13.81 24.27
N GLY A 63 -0.08 14.10 23.99
CA GLY A 63 0.84 13.13 23.41
C GLY A 63 2.14 13.00 24.19
N SER A 64 2.75 11.81 24.13
CA SER A 64 4.10 11.59 24.67
C SER A 64 5.19 12.26 23.82
N ALA A 65 6.44 12.10 24.26
CA ALA A 65 7.60 12.38 23.42
C ALA A 65 7.54 11.59 22.09
N TRP A 66 8.11 12.19 21.05
CA TRP A 66 8.22 11.61 19.72
C TRP A 66 9.28 10.52 19.68
N GLN A 67 8.92 9.36 19.13
CA GLN A 67 9.84 8.24 18.94
C GLN A 67 10.10 8.07 17.45
N PRO A 68 11.32 8.36 16.97
CA PRO A 68 11.65 8.22 15.56
C PRO A 68 11.77 6.75 15.18
N PHE A 69 11.35 6.43 13.96
CA PHE A 69 11.68 5.17 13.30
C PHE A 69 11.75 5.40 11.79
N ALA A 70 12.31 4.44 11.06
CA ALA A 70 12.45 4.58 9.62
C ALA A 70 12.18 3.29 8.88
N ILE A 71 11.71 3.44 7.64
CA ILE A 71 11.58 2.37 6.66
C ILE A 71 12.64 2.65 5.59
N ASP A 72 13.62 1.75 5.49
CA ASP A 72 14.70 1.85 4.52
C ASP A 72 14.38 1.00 3.29
N LEU A 73 14.45 1.65 2.13
CA LEU A 73 14.33 1.02 0.82
C LEU A 73 15.70 0.97 0.15
N GLN A 74 15.90 -0.01 -0.72
CA GLN A 74 17.13 -0.23 -1.47
C GLN A 74 16.83 -0.69 -2.89
N ASN A 75 17.78 -0.49 -3.80
CA ASN A 75 17.70 -0.95 -5.20
C ASN A 75 16.40 -0.51 -5.89
N CYS A 76 16.13 0.80 -5.89
CA CYS A 76 14.97 1.33 -6.61
C CYS A 76 15.14 1.18 -8.12
N GLY A 77 14.07 0.80 -8.79
CA GLY A 77 14.02 0.59 -10.22
C GLY A 77 14.25 1.87 -11.03
N SER A 78 14.51 1.70 -12.33
CA SER A 78 14.88 2.79 -13.24
C SER A 78 13.74 3.74 -13.59
N THR A 79 12.51 3.45 -13.17
CA THR A 79 11.36 4.34 -13.36
C THR A 79 10.70 4.75 -12.04
N ALA A 80 11.30 4.42 -10.88
CA ALA A 80 10.77 4.82 -9.59
C ALA A 80 10.79 6.35 -9.44
N SER A 81 9.67 6.94 -9.00
CA SER A 81 9.51 8.40 -8.91
C SER A 81 8.98 8.88 -7.56
N GLY A 82 8.18 8.05 -6.90
CA GLY A 82 7.62 8.35 -5.59
C GLY A 82 7.16 7.09 -4.88
N VAL A 83 7.00 7.19 -3.57
CA VAL A 83 6.38 6.16 -2.74
C VAL A 83 5.56 6.81 -1.63
N THR A 84 4.34 6.32 -1.41
CA THR A 84 3.55 6.63 -0.21
C THR A 84 3.58 5.44 0.74
N VAL A 85 3.41 5.73 2.03
CA VAL A 85 3.31 4.71 3.07
C VAL A 85 1.98 4.86 3.78
N SER A 86 1.22 3.78 3.86
CA SER A 86 0.06 3.68 4.75
C SER A 86 0.34 2.65 5.85
N PHE A 87 -0.33 2.82 6.98
CA PHE A 87 -0.24 1.90 8.11
C PHE A 87 -1.61 1.28 8.38
N SER A 88 -1.62 -0.02 8.65
CA SER A 88 -2.82 -0.78 9.00
C SER A 88 -2.59 -1.54 10.31
N GLY A 89 -3.65 -1.75 11.06
CA GLY A 89 -3.61 -2.46 12.34
C GLY A 89 -4.99 -2.41 13.02
N ALA A 90 -5.08 -2.95 14.23
CA ALA A 90 -6.28 -2.76 15.05
C ALA A 90 -6.43 -1.28 15.38
N ALA A 91 -7.58 -0.69 15.05
CA ALA A 91 -7.86 0.71 15.31
C ALA A 91 -8.38 0.90 16.74
N ASP A 92 -7.98 1.99 17.39
CA ASP A 92 -8.52 2.35 18.70
C ASP A 92 -10.05 2.58 18.63
N SER A 93 -10.74 2.19 19.70
CA SER A 93 -12.20 2.17 19.76
C SER A 93 -12.84 3.56 19.85
N ARG A 94 -12.09 4.58 20.31
CA ARG A 94 -12.57 5.96 20.48
C ARG A 94 -12.04 6.88 19.40
N ASN A 95 -10.84 6.59 18.89
CA ASN A 95 -10.22 7.31 17.79
C ASN A 95 -9.62 6.35 16.77
N THR A 96 -10.34 6.10 15.68
CA THR A 96 -9.94 5.15 14.63
C THR A 96 -8.70 5.55 13.84
N ASP A 97 -8.22 6.79 14.00
CA ASP A 97 -6.97 7.23 13.39
C ASP A 97 -5.74 6.65 14.11
N LEU A 98 -5.91 6.09 15.31
CA LEU A 98 -4.86 5.56 16.17
C LEU A 98 -4.83 4.03 16.15
N LEU A 99 -3.65 3.44 16.38
CA LEU A 99 -3.54 2.03 16.72
C LEU A 99 -4.07 1.78 18.12
N ALA A 100 -4.92 0.77 18.24
CA ALA A 100 -5.30 0.17 19.51
C ALA A 100 -4.09 -0.53 20.14
N LEU A 101 -4.12 -0.63 21.47
CA LEU A 101 -3.20 -1.47 22.20
C LEU A 101 -3.55 -2.95 21.97
N THR A 102 -2.51 -3.78 21.87
CA THR A 102 -2.65 -5.25 21.84
C THR A 102 -3.17 -5.73 23.19
N ALA A 103 -4.27 -6.48 23.17
CA ALA A 103 -4.90 -7.00 24.38
C ALA A 103 -3.99 -7.96 25.17
N GLY A 104 -3.94 -7.76 26.48
CA GLY A 104 -3.15 -8.46 27.49
C GLY A 104 -3.77 -8.30 28.89
N GLU A 105 -3.17 -8.93 29.90
CA GLU A 105 -3.73 -8.99 31.25
C GLU A 105 -3.56 -7.69 32.07
N SER A 106 -2.70 -6.77 31.63
CA SER A 106 -2.31 -5.57 32.39
C SER A 106 -2.14 -4.34 31.49
N ASP A 107 -2.99 -4.21 30.48
CA ASP A 107 -2.86 -3.13 29.50
C ASP A 107 -3.27 -1.76 30.06
N ALA A 108 -2.63 -0.73 29.52
CA ALA A 108 -3.11 0.64 29.67
C ALA A 108 -4.46 0.81 28.98
N SER A 109 -5.18 1.87 29.34
CA SER A 109 -6.40 2.28 28.64
C SER A 109 -6.44 3.78 28.43
N GLY A 110 -7.32 4.27 27.56
CA GLY A 110 -7.49 5.70 27.26
C GLY A 110 -6.40 6.30 26.37
N ILE A 111 -5.56 5.46 25.77
CA ILE A 111 -4.48 5.85 24.86
C ILE A 111 -4.44 4.92 23.65
N GLY A 112 -4.03 5.48 22.51
CA GLY A 112 -3.61 4.73 21.33
C GLY A 112 -2.19 5.12 20.90
N ILE A 113 -1.66 4.45 19.89
CA ILE A 113 -0.39 4.84 19.24
C ILE A 113 -0.70 5.58 17.94
N ALA A 114 -0.23 6.82 17.87
CA ALA A 114 -0.35 7.67 16.69
C ALA A 114 0.94 7.60 15.86
N LEU A 115 0.78 7.44 14.54
CA LEU A 115 1.87 7.38 13.56
C LEU A 115 1.90 8.65 12.71
N TYR A 116 3.10 9.14 12.42
CA TYR A 116 3.31 10.43 11.78
C TYR A 116 4.40 10.38 10.73
N ASN A 117 4.25 11.21 9.70
CA ASN A 117 5.27 11.40 8.68
C ASN A 117 6.47 12.22 9.22
N GLN A 118 7.49 12.42 8.37
CA GLN A 118 8.67 13.24 8.67
C GLN A 118 8.36 14.67 9.14
N ASN A 119 7.23 15.23 8.69
CA ASN A 119 6.77 16.58 9.05
C ASN A 119 5.95 16.59 10.34
N LYS A 120 5.85 15.46 11.05
CA LYS A 120 5.00 15.26 12.23
C LYS A 120 3.52 15.52 11.98
N THR A 121 3.08 15.28 10.74
CA THR A 121 1.67 15.24 10.37
C THR A 121 1.13 13.83 10.61
N LEU A 122 -0.03 13.74 11.24
CA LEU A 122 -0.67 12.46 11.55
C LEU A 122 -0.95 11.70 10.26
N ILE A 123 -0.65 10.40 10.24
CA ILE A 123 -1.07 9.47 9.20
C ILE A 123 -2.17 8.60 9.83
N PRO A 124 -3.46 8.89 9.59
CA PRO A 124 -4.55 8.05 10.06
C PRO A 124 -4.40 6.62 9.53
N LEU A 125 -4.86 5.64 10.29
CA LEU A 125 -4.83 4.25 9.84
C LEU A 125 -5.60 4.06 8.52
N GLY A 126 -4.98 3.32 7.61
CA GLY A 126 -5.50 3.07 6.27
C GLY A 126 -5.42 4.26 5.31
N GLN A 127 -4.86 5.40 5.72
CA GLN A 127 -4.60 6.54 4.85
C GLN A 127 -3.12 6.59 4.43
N GLU A 128 -2.89 7.13 3.24
CA GLU A 128 -1.54 7.31 2.70
C GLU A 128 -0.85 8.53 3.31
N SER A 129 0.46 8.42 3.51
CA SER A 129 1.31 9.57 3.83
C SER A 129 1.46 10.51 2.63
N ASP A 130 2.06 11.67 2.88
CA ASP A 130 2.67 12.46 1.80
C ASP A 130 3.64 11.60 0.99
N VAL A 131 3.74 11.88 -0.31
CA VAL A 131 4.67 11.19 -1.22
C VAL A 131 6.11 11.48 -0.82
N ALA A 132 6.88 10.42 -0.60
CA ALA A 132 8.33 10.50 -0.53
C ALA A 132 8.91 10.38 -1.93
N THR A 133 9.61 11.43 -2.39
CA THR A 133 10.22 11.43 -3.71
C THR A 133 11.34 10.39 -3.81
N LEU A 134 11.33 9.62 -4.89
CA LEU A 134 12.38 8.68 -5.24
C LEU A 134 13.06 9.15 -6.53
N SER A 135 14.33 8.77 -6.68
CA SER A 135 15.06 8.96 -7.94
C SER A 135 15.15 7.63 -8.70
N PRO A 136 15.07 7.67 -10.05
CA PRO A 136 15.38 6.52 -10.90
C PRO A 136 16.72 5.87 -10.54
N GLY A 137 16.72 4.56 -10.28
CA GLY A 137 17.95 3.83 -9.95
C GLY A 137 18.54 4.16 -8.57
N GLN A 138 17.77 4.79 -7.67
CA GLN A 138 18.26 5.17 -6.34
C GLN A 138 18.72 3.96 -5.53
N ALA A 139 19.97 4.01 -5.07
CA ALA A 139 20.58 2.89 -4.34
C ALA A 139 19.92 2.64 -2.97
N SER A 140 19.58 3.72 -2.25
CA SER A 140 18.93 3.66 -0.95
C SER A 140 18.03 4.88 -0.73
N ALA A 141 16.86 4.67 -0.12
CA ALA A 141 15.95 5.71 0.32
C ALA A 141 15.58 5.49 1.81
N HIS A 142 15.72 6.54 2.60
CA HIS A 142 15.42 6.52 4.04
C HIS A 142 14.12 7.27 4.31
N LEU A 143 13.06 6.55 4.69
CA LEU A 143 11.75 7.14 4.96
C LEU A 143 11.58 7.33 6.48
N GLN A 144 11.67 8.57 6.95
CA GLN A 144 11.57 8.90 8.37
C GLN A 144 10.11 9.06 8.82
N PHE A 145 9.78 8.42 9.94
CA PHE A 145 8.48 8.50 10.60
C PHE A 145 8.64 8.73 12.11
N TYR A 146 7.52 9.01 12.78
CA TYR A 146 7.48 9.12 14.23
C TYR A 146 6.25 8.41 14.79
N ALA A 147 6.41 7.81 15.97
CA ALA A 147 5.33 7.30 16.79
C ALA A 147 5.25 8.08 18.10
N ARG A 148 4.06 8.16 18.70
CA ARG A 148 3.87 8.58 20.10
C ARG A 148 2.56 8.01 20.64
N TYR A 149 2.49 7.85 21.96
CA TYR A 149 1.21 7.63 22.63
C TYR A 149 0.37 8.90 22.51
N LEU A 150 -0.94 8.73 22.29
CA LEU A 150 -1.91 9.81 22.21
C LEU A 150 -3.15 9.47 23.03
N ALA A 151 -3.59 10.38 23.88
CA ALA A 151 -4.84 10.21 24.63
C ALA A 151 -6.06 10.24 23.70
N ASP A 152 -6.90 9.21 23.79
CA ASP A 152 -8.06 9.01 22.91
C ASP A 152 -9.34 9.74 23.42
N GLY A 153 -9.26 10.36 24.59
CA GLY A 153 -10.38 11.03 25.28
C GLY A 153 -11.06 10.19 26.37
N GLY A 154 -10.61 8.95 26.59
CA GLY A 154 -10.89 8.13 27.76
C GLY A 154 -10.03 8.49 28.97
N ALA A 155 -10.39 7.90 30.12
CA ALA A 155 -9.59 8.02 31.32
C ALA A 155 -8.33 7.16 31.16
N VAL A 156 -7.16 7.78 31.23
CA VAL A 156 -5.90 7.05 31.08
C VAL A 156 -5.59 6.27 32.35
N THR A 157 -5.35 4.96 32.20
CA THR A 157 -4.91 4.07 33.29
C THR A 157 -3.55 3.47 33.00
N PRO A 158 -2.73 3.15 34.02
CA PRO A 158 -1.42 2.55 33.82
C PRO A 158 -1.56 1.11 33.33
N GLY A 159 -0.57 0.67 32.55
CA GLY A 159 -0.43 -0.70 32.08
C GLY A 159 0.50 -0.78 30.87
N ASP A 160 0.59 -1.96 30.28
CA ASP A 160 1.34 -2.19 29.06
C ASP A 160 0.65 -1.53 27.86
N ALA A 161 1.43 -0.92 26.98
CA ALA A 161 0.92 -0.15 25.84
C ALA A 161 1.60 -0.58 24.53
N ASN A 162 1.57 -1.89 24.28
CA ASN A 162 2.12 -2.47 23.05
C ASN A 162 1.11 -2.38 21.92
N ALA A 163 1.55 -2.22 20.68
CA ALA A 163 0.69 -2.35 19.50
C ALA A 163 1.50 -2.95 18.33
N SER A 164 0.79 -3.41 17.30
CA SER A 164 1.39 -3.85 16.05
C SER A 164 0.71 -3.18 14.86
N ALA A 165 1.51 -2.88 13.85
CA ALA A 165 1.03 -2.34 12.59
C ALA A 165 1.76 -2.99 11.41
N THR A 166 1.06 -3.09 10.29
CA THR A 166 1.62 -3.44 8.99
C THR A 166 1.68 -2.17 8.15
N PHE A 167 2.86 -1.85 7.62
CA PHE A 167 3.00 -0.78 6.64
C PHE A 167 2.81 -1.34 5.23
N ILE A 168 2.22 -0.52 4.35
CA ILE A 168 2.05 -0.82 2.92
C ILE A 168 2.71 0.30 2.12
N LEU A 169 3.50 -0.09 1.12
CA LEU A 169 4.17 0.82 0.19
C LEU A 169 3.38 0.86 -1.11
N ALA A 170 3.05 2.05 -1.59
CA ALA A 170 2.49 2.26 -2.93
C ALA A 170 3.45 3.12 -3.74
N TYR A 171 3.88 2.61 -4.90
CA TYR A 171 4.86 3.25 -5.79
C TYR A 171 4.17 3.99 -6.94
N GLU A 172 4.74 5.14 -7.31
CA GLU A 172 4.38 5.94 -8.49
C GLU A 172 5.27 5.60 -9.68
#